data_AF-A0A812V517-F1
#
_entry.id   AF-A0A812V517-F1
#
_cell.length_a   1.000
_cell.length_b   1.000
_cell.length_c   1.000
_cell.angle_alpha   90.00
_cell.angle_beta   90.00
_cell.angle_gamma   90.00
#
_symmetry.space_group_name_H-M   'P 1'
#
loop_
_entity.id
_entity.type
_entity.pdbx_description
1 polymer ?
#
loop_
_entity_poly.entity_id
_entity_poly.type
_entity_poly.pdbx_seq_one_letter_code
_entity_poly.pdbx_strand_id
1 'polypeptide(L)'
;MLAARGGLQGLFFRARDRTTLEVSDDGSAVLEDNFVLLSGAFTVRIRWRGAVVSEGRGPAQLRWVSSQAAIFCAVFPTPYVVDRPSVAERLRKDPWELQAMLRARVHDQERRLMVLNRVGQGCLVFMQDADGRRQC
;
A
#
# COMPACT_ATOMS: atom_id res chain seq x y z
N MET A 1 7.30 -4.03 -2.70
CA MET A 1 7.91 -2.77 -3.22
C MET A 1 7.68 -2.53 -4.73
N LEU A 2 6.49 -2.83 -5.27
CA LEU A 2 6.18 -2.65 -6.72
C LEU A 2 4.95 -1.78 -6.99
N ALA A 3 4.19 -1.41 -5.96
CA ALA A 3 2.90 -0.76 -6.13
C ALA A 3 3.00 0.66 -6.74
N ALA A 4 4.03 1.43 -6.38
CA ALA A 4 4.24 2.80 -6.86
C ALA A 4 5.51 3.01 -7.71
N ARG A 5 6.30 1.95 -7.98
CA ARG A 5 7.52 2.05 -8.79
C ARG A 5 7.17 2.12 -10.29
N GLY A 6 6.85 3.32 -10.77
CA GLY A 6 6.80 3.63 -12.19
C GLY A 6 7.94 4.57 -12.61
N GLY A 7 8.82 4.14 -13.51
CA GLY A 7 9.76 5.00 -14.24
C GLY A 7 11.08 5.37 -13.53
N LEU A 8 11.79 6.35 -14.10
CA LEU A 8 13.10 6.88 -13.64
C LEU A 8 13.09 7.40 -12.19
N GLN A 9 11.91 7.71 -11.63
CA GLN A 9 11.77 8.15 -10.24
C GLN A 9 12.17 7.06 -9.24
N GLY A 10 12.08 5.77 -9.61
CA GLY A 10 12.57 4.65 -8.80
C GLY A 10 14.09 4.64 -8.60
N LEU A 11 14.85 5.43 -9.37
CA LEU A 11 16.30 5.59 -9.22
C LEU A 11 16.68 6.50 -8.05
N PHE A 12 15.81 7.44 -7.68
CA PHE A 12 16.13 8.46 -6.69
C PHE A 12 15.55 8.15 -5.31
N PHE A 13 14.56 7.26 -5.23
CA PHE A 13 13.86 6.94 -4.00
C PHE A 13 14.04 5.46 -3.63
N ARG A 14 14.38 5.21 -2.37
CA ARG A 14 14.33 3.87 -1.76
C ARG A 14 13.15 3.80 -0.80
N ALA A 15 12.62 2.60 -0.58
CA ALA A 15 11.66 2.39 0.50
C ALA A 15 12.34 2.70 1.83
N ARG A 16 11.66 3.48 2.67
CA ARG A 16 12.11 3.79 4.03
C ARG A 16 11.63 2.73 5.01
N ASP A 17 10.36 2.37 4.88
CA ASP A 17 9.66 1.42 5.74
C ASP A 17 8.92 0.38 4.88
N ARG A 18 8.34 -0.63 5.52
CA ARG A 18 7.46 -1.59 4.84
C ARG A 18 6.17 -0.90 4.41
N THR A 19 5.60 -1.35 3.29
CA THR A 19 4.28 -0.91 2.86
C THR A 19 3.25 -1.49 3.83
N THR A 20 2.37 -0.65 4.37
CA THR A 20 1.36 -1.03 5.36
C THR A 20 -0.02 -1.06 4.73
N LEU A 21 -0.83 -2.04 5.12
CA LEU A 21 -2.24 -2.14 4.76
C LEU A 21 -3.06 -2.29 6.03
N GLU A 22 -4.01 -1.39 6.22
CA GLU A 22 -5.00 -1.43 7.28
C GLU A 22 -6.37 -1.64 6.64
N VAL A 23 -7.12 -2.61 7.15
CA VAL A 23 -8.51 -2.84 6.76
C VAL A 23 -9.32 -2.87 8.05
N SER A 24 -10.21 -1.91 8.20
CA SER A 24 -11.06 -1.72 9.36
C SER A 24 -12.30 -2.61 9.29
N ASP A 25 -12.98 -2.78 10.41
CA ASP A 25 -14.20 -3.60 10.52
C ASP A 25 -15.39 -3.04 9.71
N ASP A 26 -15.39 -1.72 9.45
CA ASP A 26 -16.38 -1.05 8.59
C ASP A 26 -16.12 -1.26 7.09
N GLY A 27 -15.11 -2.06 6.73
CA GLY A 27 -14.71 -2.31 5.35
C GLY A 27 -13.87 -1.21 4.72
N SER A 28 -13.54 -0.13 5.44
CA SER A 28 -12.59 0.88 4.97
C SER A 28 -11.18 0.30 4.92
N ALA A 29 -10.39 0.74 3.93
CA ALA A 29 -9.03 0.28 3.73
C ALA A 29 -8.08 1.44 3.49
N VAL A 30 -6.89 1.37 4.09
CA VAL A 30 -5.80 2.32 3.93
C VAL A 30 -4.54 1.57 3.57
N LEU A 31 -3.91 1.93 2.46
CA LEU A 31 -2.58 1.47 2.08
C LEU A 31 -1.62 2.63 2.18
N GLU A 32 -0.47 2.43 2.81
CA GLU A 32 0.59 3.43 2.88
C GLU A 32 1.92 2.88 2.40
N ASP A 33 2.65 3.71 1.66
CA ASP A 33 4.02 3.44 1.27
C ASP A 33 4.90 4.64 1.61
N ASN A 34 6.11 4.37 2.10
CA ASN A 34 7.02 5.39 2.59
C ASN A 34 8.35 5.29 1.85
N PHE A 35 8.75 6.39 1.23
CA PHE A 35 9.97 6.50 0.45
C PHE A 35 10.87 7.57 1.03
N VAL A 36 12.17 7.38 0.87
CA VAL A 36 13.17 8.41 1.15
C VAL A 36 14.04 8.59 -0.07
N LEU A 37 14.36 9.83 -0.40
CA LEU A 37 15.34 10.16 -1.43
C LEU A 37 16.69 9.54 -1.03
N LEU A 38 17.50 9.08 -1.98
CA LEU A 38 18.79 8.46 -1.69
C LEU A 38 19.74 9.38 -0.90
N SER A 39 19.63 10.71 -1.08
CA SER A 39 20.38 11.69 -0.29
C SER A 39 19.87 11.88 1.14
N GLY A 40 18.72 11.29 1.50
CA GLY A 40 18.09 11.43 2.81
C GLY A 40 17.31 12.74 3.04
N ALA A 41 17.43 13.72 2.15
CA ALA A 41 16.87 15.06 2.35
C ALA A 41 15.33 15.14 2.31
N PHE A 42 14.70 14.22 1.58
CA PHE A 42 13.24 14.19 1.39
C PHE A 42 12.66 12.83 1.74
N THR A 43 11.55 12.84 2.47
CA THR A 43 10.69 11.66 2.68
C THR A 43 9.36 11.90 1.98
N VAL A 44 8.87 10.90 1.25
CA VAL A 44 7.56 10.93 0.60
C VAL A 44 6.72 9.83 1.20
N ARG A 45 5.57 10.19 1.80
CA ARG A 45 4.55 9.24 2.22
C ARG A 45 3.41 9.29 1.23
N ILE A 46 3.07 8.14 0.65
CA ILE A 46 1.91 8.00 -0.22
C ILE A 46 0.87 7.18 0.52
N ARG A 47 -0.38 7.67 0.53
CA ARG A 47 -1.52 7.04 1.17
C ARG A 47 -2.63 6.85 0.14
N TRP A 48 -3.15 5.64 0.03
CA TRP A 48 -4.38 5.32 -0.68
C TRP A 48 -5.47 4.99 0.31
N ARG A 49 -6.67 5.52 0.06
CA ARG A 49 -7.87 5.20 0.83
C ARG A 49 -8.89 4.55 -0.07
N GLY A 50 -9.52 3.50 0.41
CA GLY A 50 -10.46 2.69 -0.35
C GLY A 50 -11.44 1.96 0.55
N ALA A 51 -12.15 1.03 -0.06
CA ALA A 51 -13.07 0.14 0.63
C ALA A 51 -12.98 -1.28 0.07
N VAL A 52 -13.30 -2.25 0.90
CA VAL A 52 -13.54 -3.63 0.49
C VAL A 52 -14.97 -3.72 -0.04
N VAL A 53 -15.10 -4.20 -1.27
CA VAL A 53 -16.36 -4.37 -1.99
C VAL A 53 -16.53 -5.85 -2.32
N SER A 54 -17.69 -6.43 -2.00
CA SER A 54 -18.02 -7.82 -2.34
C SER A 54 -19.23 -7.81 -3.27
N GLU A 55 -19.01 -7.90 -4.57
CA GLU A 55 -20.08 -7.95 -5.57
C GLU A 55 -20.48 -9.40 -5.84
N GLY A 56 -21.43 -9.92 -5.06
CA GLY A 56 -22.05 -11.22 -5.30
C GLY A 56 -21.18 -12.43 -4.97
N ARG A 57 -21.06 -13.39 -5.90
CA ARG A 57 -20.32 -14.67 -5.71
C ARG A 57 -18.82 -14.59 -6.03
N GLY A 58 -18.30 -13.41 -6.36
CA GLY A 58 -16.89 -13.20 -6.67
C GLY A 58 -16.00 -13.07 -5.42
N PRO A 59 -14.66 -13.06 -5.59
CA PRO A 59 -13.75 -12.70 -4.50
C PRO A 59 -14.00 -11.24 -4.09
N ALA A 60 -13.80 -10.94 -2.80
CA ALA A 60 -13.82 -9.56 -2.33
C ALA A 60 -12.76 -8.74 -3.09
N GLN A 61 -13.06 -7.50 -3.40
CA GLN A 61 -12.18 -6.59 -4.11
C GLN A 61 -11.89 -5.37 -3.26
N LEU A 62 -10.68 -4.84 -3.37
CA LEU A 62 -10.27 -3.62 -2.71
C LEU A 62 -10.24 -2.50 -3.75
N ARG A 63 -11.14 -1.53 -3.58
CA ARG A 63 -11.31 -0.40 -4.49
C ARG A 63 -10.81 0.87 -3.85
N TRP A 64 -9.75 1.42 -4.42
CA TRP A 64 -9.19 2.70 -3.99
C TRP A 64 -10.05 3.85 -4.52
N VAL A 65 -10.37 4.80 -3.64
CA VAL A 65 -11.23 5.95 -3.92
C VAL A 65 -10.40 7.24 -4.00
N SER A 66 -9.37 7.36 -3.17
CA SER A 66 -8.47 8.51 -3.18
C SER A 66 -7.01 8.12 -2.95
N SER A 67 -6.13 9.00 -3.38
CA SER A 67 -4.70 8.91 -3.11
C SER A 67 -4.16 10.29 -2.72
N GLN A 68 -3.16 10.32 -1.84
CA GLN A 68 -2.51 11.53 -1.35
C GLN A 68 -1.01 11.26 -1.19
N ALA A 69 -0.17 12.23 -1.53
CA ALA A 69 1.24 12.23 -1.19
C ALA A 69 1.56 13.39 -0.25
N ALA A 70 2.29 13.10 0.82
CA ALA A 70 2.89 14.09 1.70
C ALA A 70 4.41 14.05 1.52
N ILE A 71 4.99 15.19 1.14
CA ILE A 71 6.42 15.38 0.93
C ILE A 71 6.98 16.14 2.13
N PHE A 72 7.88 15.49 2.85
CA PHE A 72 8.58 16.03 3.99
C PHE A 72 10.01 16.37 3.57
N CYS A 73 10.45 17.58 3.90
CA CYS A 73 11.83 18.01 3.73
C CYS A 73 12.42 18.25 5.12
N ALA A 74 13.64 17.78 5.37
CA ALA A 74 14.29 17.97 6.68
C ALA A 74 14.41 19.45 7.11
N VAL A 75 14.38 20.37 6.15
CA VAL A 75 14.56 21.81 6.37
C VAL A 75 13.23 22.54 6.62
N PHE A 76 12.08 21.94 6.28
CA PHE A 76 10.77 22.57 6.41
C PHE A 76 9.86 21.78 7.38
N PRO A 77 9.26 22.44 8.38
CA PRO A 77 8.44 21.76 9.38
C PRO A 77 7.09 21.27 8.83
N THR A 78 6.56 21.93 7.80
CA THR A 78 5.25 21.62 7.23
C THR A 78 5.40 20.76 5.98
N PRO A 79 4.74 19.59 5.91
CA PRO A 79 4.76 18.78 4.70
C PRO A 79 4.01 19.47 3.57
N TYR A 80 4.54 19.35 2.36
CA TYR A 80 3.80 19.71 1.16
C TYR A 80 2.90 18.53 0.77
N VAL A 81 1.59 18.78 0.68
CA VAL A 81 0.58 17.75 0.43
C VAL A 81 0.03 17.91 -0.98
N VAL A 82 0.00 16.80 -1.71
CA VAL A 82 -0.56 16.71 -3.07
C VAL A 82 -1.67 15.66 -3.07
N ASP A 83 -2.88 16.08 -3.37
CA ASP A 83 -4.00 15.16 -3.59
C ASP A 83 -3.96 14.60 -5.02
N ARG A 84 -4.28 13.31 -5.16
CA ARG A 84 -4.28 12.56 -6.42
C ARG A 84 -2.98 12.70 -7.24
N PRO A 85 -1.80 12.41 -6.66
CA PRO A 85 -0.55 12.48 -7.41
C PRO A 85 -0.59 11.49 -8.58
N SER A 86 -0.25 11.93 -9.78
CA SER A 86 -0.38 11.15 -11.03
C SER A 86 0.26 9.75 -10.96
N VAL A 87 1.41 9.63 -10.29
CA VAL A 87 2.14 8.37 -10.09
C VAL A 87 1.39 7.42 -9.14
N ALA A 88 0.76 7.96 -8.09
CA ALA A 88 -0.04 7.21 -7.13
C ALA A 88 -1.42 6.82 -7.68
N GLU A 89 -1.96 7.61 -8.60
CA GLU A 89 -3.27 7.36 -9.23
C GLU A 89 -3.28 6.08 -10.08
N ARG A 90 -2.10 5.55 -10.48
CA ARG A 90 -2.01 4.26 -11.17
C ARG A 90 -2.58 3.11 -10.35
N LEU A 91 -2.43 3.13 -9.02
CA LEU A 91 -3.01 2.12 -8.14
C LEU A 91 -4.53 2.26 -8.03
N ARG A 92 -5.05 3.48 -8.17
CA ARG A 92 -6.49 3.76 -8.07
C ARG A 92 -7.29 3.25 -9.27
N LYS A 93 -6.67 3.20 -10.44
CA LYS A 93 -7.37 2.90 -11.70
C LYS A 93 -7.77 1.43 -11.85
N ASP A 94 -7.07 0.51 -11.19
CA ASP A 94 -7.31 -0.93 -11.34
C ASP A 94 -7.87 -1.52 -10.04
N PRO A 95 -8.90 -2.38 -10.10
CA PRO A 95 -9.38 -3.10 -8.93
C PRO A 95 -8.34 -4.12 -8.47
N TRP A 96 -8.20 -4.27 -7.15
CA TRP A 96 -7.32 -5.27 -6.54
C TRP A 96 -8.15 -6.40 -5.97
N GLU A 97 -7.89 -7.62 -6.40
CA GLU A 97 -8.59 -8.80 -5.89
C GLU A 97 -7.98 -9.24 -4.57
N LEU A 98 -8.81 -9.34 -3.53
CA LEU A 98 -8.41 -9.90 -2.26
C LEU A 98 -8.53 -11.42 -2.35
N GLN A 99 -7.40 -12.11 -2.49
CA GLN A 99 -7.37 -13.55 -2.27
C GLN A 99 -7.47 -13.83 -0.77
N ALA A 100 -8.24 -14.88 -0.43
CA ALA A 100 -8.57 -15.27 0.93
C ALA A 100 -7.34 -15.23 1.86
N MET A 101 -7.55 -14.87 3.13
CA MET A 101 -6.47 -14.89 4.11
C MET A 101 -5.87 -16.28 4.20
N LEU A 102 -4.64 -16.44 3.72
CA LEU A 102 -3.91 -17.69 3.79
C LEU A 102 -3.27 -17.80 5.17
N ARG A 103 -3.11 -19.02 5.67
CA ARG A 103 -2.34 -19.27 6.89
C ARG A 103 -1.03 -19.91 6.49
N ALA A 104 0.08 -19.31 6.89
CA ALA A 104 1.43 -19.82 6.65
C ALA A 104 2.14 -20.03 7.98
N ARG A 105 2.84 -21.15 8.11
CA ARG A 105 3.66 -21.44 9.29
C ARG A 105 5.09 -20.97 9.02
N VAL A 106 5.56 -19.98 9.79
CA VAL A 106 6.91 -19.40 9.66
C VAL A 106 7.57 -19.47 11.04
N HIS A 107 8.70 -20.16 11.16
CA HIS A 107 9.41 -20.37 12.43
C HIS A 107 8.49 -20.85 13.57
N ASP A 108 7.69 -21.89 13.31
CA ASP A 108 6.70 -22.45 14.24
C ASP A 108 5.55 -21.54 14.69
N GLN A 109 5.42 -20.34 14.12
CA GLN A 109 4.28 -19.45 14.35
C GLN A 109 3.33 -19.46 13.15
N GLU A 110 2.03 -19.60 13.41
CA GLU A 110 0.98 -19.44 12.39
C GLU A 110 0.77 -17.95 12.11
N ARG A 111 1.01 -17.52 10.87
CA ARG A 111 0.83 -16.14 10.41
C ARG A 111 -0.26 -16.08 9.37
N ARG A 112 -1.08 -15.03 9.43
CA ARG A 112 -2.11 -14.75 8.42
C ARG A 112 -1.50 -13.92 7.31
N LEU A 113 -1.59 -14.41 6.08
CA LEU A 113 -1.16 -13.72 4.88
C LEU A 113 -2.38 -13.19 4.15
N MET A 114 -2.27 -11.95 3.68
CA MET A 114 -3.24 -11.32 2.80
C MET A 114 -2.59 -11.11 1.45
N VAL A 115 -3.18 -11.66 0.39
CA VAL A 115 -2.69 -11.51 -0.97
C VAL A 115 -3.63 -10.59 -1.74
N LEU A 116 -3.12 -9.44 -2.15
CA LEU A 116 -3.79 -8.54 -3.09
C LEU A 116 -3.24 -8.81 -4.49
N ASN A 117 -4.05 -9.36 -5.37
CA ASN A 117 -3.69 -9.57 -6.77
C ASN A 117 -4.14 -8.40 -7.62
N ARG A 118 -3.25 -7.94 -8.50
CA ARG A 118 -3.58 -7.02 -9.58
C ARG A 118 -3.50 -7.78 -10.89
N VAL A 119 -4.64 -7.92 -11.56
CA VAL A 119 -4.77 -8.66 -12.81
C VAL A 119 -3.73 -8.17 -13.82
N GLY A 120 -2.85 -9.08 -14.27
CA GLY A 120 -1.80 -8.80 -15.26
C GLY A 120 -0.60 -7.97 -14.78
N GLN A 121 -0.52 -7.60 -13.50
CA GLN A 121 0.54 -6.70 -12.98
C GLN A 121 1.24 -7.22 -11.71
N GLY A 122 0.87 -8.41 -11.23
CA GLY A 122 1.51 -9.09 -10.10
C GLY A 122 0.67 -9.06 -8.83
N CYS A 123 1.32 -9.31 -7.69
CA CYS A 123 0.66 -9.43 -6.39
C CYS A 123 1.42 -8.67 -5.29
N LEU A 124 0.68 -8.22 -4.28
CA LEU A 124 1.21 -7.74 -3.01
C LEU A 124 0.81 -8.73 -1.92
N VAL A 125 1.78 -9.21 -1.16
CA VAL A 125 1.56 -10.16 -0.07
C VAL A 125 1.86 -9.44 1.23
N PHE A 126 0.87 -9.32 2.09
CA PHE A 126 1.02 -8.71 3.40
C PHE A 126 0.96 -9.79 4.48
N MET A 127 1.88 -9.74 5.43
CA MET A 127 1.81 -10.55 6.64
C MET A 127 1.09 -9.75 7.72
N GLN A 128 0.09 -10.35 8.36
CA GLN A 128 -0.52 -9.80 9.56
C GLN A 128 0.43 -10.02 10.74
N ASP A 129 0.76 -8.95 11.45
CA ASP A 129 1.48 -9.00 12.72
C ASP A 129 0.54 -9.33 13.89
N ALA A 130 1.12 -9.54 15.08
CA ALA A 130 0.38 -9.90 16.29
C ALA A 130 -0.62 -8.81 16.73
N ASP A 131 -0.39 -7.56 16.33
CA ASP A 131 -1.23 -6.40 16.64
C ASP A 131 -2.33 -6.17 15.59
N GLY A 132 -2.42 -7.06 14.58
CA GLY A 132 -3.44 -7.03 13.55
C GLY A 132 -3.12 -6.16 12.34
N ARG A 133 -1.99 -5.42 12.33
CA ARG A 133 -1.53 -4.62 11.18
C ARG A 133 -0.90 -5.52 10.12
N ARG A 134 -0.99 -5.12 8.85
CA ARG A 134 -0.47 -5.94 7.73
C ARG A 134 0.68 -5.22 7.01
N GLN A 135 1.80 -5.91 6.80
CA GLN A 135 3.03 -5.34 6.22
C GLN A 135 3.57 -6.20 5.07
N CYS A 136 4.07 -5.58 3.99
CA CYS A 136 4.75 -6.25 2.87
C CYS A 136 6.25 -5.96 2.80
#